data_AF-A0A2E9SP91-F1
#
_entry.id   AF-A0A2E9SP91-F1
#
_cell.length_a   1.000
_cell.length_b   1.000
_cell.length_c   1.000
_cell.angle_alpha   90.00
_cell.angle_beta   90.00
_cell.angle_gamma   90.00
#
_symmetry.space_group_name_H-M   'P 1'
#
loop_
_entity.id
_entity.type
_entity.pdbx_description
1 polymer ?
#
loop_
_entity_poly.entity_id
_entity_poly.type
_entity_poly.pdbx_seq_one_letter_code
_entity_poly.pdbx_strand_id
1 'polypeptide(L)'
;MPRYFHFPASLMASGLRLSINAPDELVQMLSVGLSDLAAAGFSHSEIQDIHVHELADDIALVSARYHRLKADGRLLEEIAASYTLYREADSGWGIVAIVTHDPDRVIAASR
;
A
#
# COMPACT_ATOMS: atom_id res chain seq x y z
N MET A 1 12.28 -2.65 -10.07
CA MET A 1 12.12 -3.39 -8.80
C MET A 1 11.36 -2.52 -7.81
N PRO A 2 10.51 -3.09 -6.95
CA PRO A 2 9.78 -2.35 -5.92
C PRO A 2 10.75 -1.80 -4.87
N ARG A 3 11.32 -0.61 -5.17
CA ARG A 3 12.38 0.04 -4.40
C ARG A 3 11.97 0.45 -2.98
N TYR A 4 10.67 0.51 -2.71
CA TYR A 4 10.12 1.03 -1.46
C TYR A 4 9.75 -0.07 -0.46
N PHE A 5 10.12 -1.33 -0.70
CA PHE A 5 9.88 -2.43 0.21
C PHE A 5 11.18 -2.91 0.83
N HIS A 6 11.13 -3.18 2.13
CA HIS A 6 12.15 -3.96 2.82
C HIS A 6 11.62 -5.38 3.01
N PHE A 7 12.41 -6.37 2.59
CA PHE A 7 12.02 -7.77 2.64
C PHE A 7 12.66 -8.47 3.85
N PRO A 8 11.95 -9.40 4.52
CA PRO A 8 10.59 -9.86 4.21
C PRO A 8 9.52 -8.82 4.54
N ALA A 9 8.50 -8.73 3.69
CA ALA A 9 7.35 -7.85 3.89
C ALA A 9 6.07 -8.68 4.10
N SER A 10 5.14 -8.16 4.90
CA SER A 10 3.82 -8.79 5.09
C SER A 10 2.75 -8.06 4.29
N LEU A 11 1.81 -8.81 3.71
CA LEU A 11 0.61 -8.25 3.10
C LEU A 11 -0.63 -8.92 3.67
N MET A 12 -1.61 -8.11 4.05
CA MET A 12 -2.89 -8.55 4.60
C MET A 12 -4.05 -7.86 3.90
N ALA A 13 -5.10 -8.63 3.67
CA ALA A 13 -6.40 -8.16 3.21
C ALA A 13 -7.47 -9.05 3.86
N SER A 14 -8.76 -8.72 3.69
CA SER A 14 -9.84 -9.59 4.16
C SER A 14 -9.69 -11.00 3.57
N GLY A 15 -9.51 -11.99 4.44
CA GLY A 15 -9.34 -13.41 4.05
C GLY A 15 -7.95 -13.77 3.49
N LEU A 16 -7.00 -12.84 3.44
CA LEU A 16 -5.67 -13.07 2.87
C LEU A 16 -4.57 -12.60 3.83
N ARG A 17 -3.57 -13.47 4.04
CA ARG A 17 -2.33 -13.13 4.72
C ARG A 17 -1.16 -13.75 3.98
N LEU A 18 -0.20 -12.93 3.58
CA LEU A 18 0.99 -13.34 2.83
C LEU A 18 2.25 -12.81 3.51
N SER A 19 3.31 -13.60 3.45
CA SER A 19 4.68 -13.16 3.69
C SER A 19 5.39 -13.17 2.34
N ILE A 20 6.02 -12.05 2.00
CA ILE A 20 6.71 -11.83 0.73
C ILE A 20 8.18 -11.71 1.07
N ASN A 21 9.00 -12.63 0.56
CA ASN A 21 10.41 -12.74 0.95
C ASN A 21 11.35 -12.09 -0.06
N ALA A 22 10.87 -11.84 -1.28
CA ALA A 22 11.70 -11.29 -2.35
C ALA A 22 10.92 -10.35 -3.30
N PRO A 23 11.62 -9.46 -4.02
CA PRO A 23 11.00 -8.50 -4.94
C PRO A 23 10.18 -9.12 -6.07
N ASP A 24 10.58 -10.29 -6.58
CA ASP A 24 9.91 -11.01 -7.65
C ASP A 24 8.59 -11.64 -7.18
N GLU A 25 8.53 -12.17 -5.96
CA GLU A 25 7.28 -12.63 -5.34
C GLU A 25 6.26 -11.49 -5.25
N LEU A 26 6.69 -10.28 -4.87
CA LEU A 26 5.83 -9.09 -4.84
C LEU A 26 5.31 -8.74 -6.23
N VAL A 27 6.18 -8.74 -7.25
CA VAL A 27 5.81 -8.43 -8.63
C VAL A 27 4.77 -9.42 -9.14
N GLN A 28 5.00 -10.73 -8.97
CA GLN A 28 4.08 -11.77 -9.40
C GLN A 28 2.70 -11.61 -8.76
N MET A 29 2.66 -11.36 -7.45
CA MET A 29 1.41 -11.13 -6.72
C MET A 29 0.69 -9.88 -7.23
N LEU A 30 1.40 -8.76 -7.40
CA LEU A 30 0.80 -7.52 -7.91
C LEU A 30 0.31 -7.66 -9.36
N SER A 31 0.99 -8.45 -10.20
CA SER A 31 0.61 -8.64 -11.61
C SER A 31 -0.80 -9.20 -11.77
N VAL A 32 -1.24 -10.09 -10.88
CA VAL A 32 -2.61 -10.65 -10.92
C VAL A 32 -3.63 -9.54 -10.68
N GLY A 33 -3.49 -8.80 -9.57
CA GLY A 33 -4.42 -7.71 -9.24
C GLY A 33 -4.37 -6.55 -10.24
N LEU A 34 -3.20 -6.23 -10.80
CA LEU A 34 -3.06 -5.21 -11.84
C LEU A 34 -3.74 -5.61 -13.15
N SER A 35 -3.79 -6.90 -13.47
CA SER A 35 -4.48 -7.38 -14.67
C SER A 35 -6.00 -7.18 -14.57
N ASP A 36 -6.58 -7.48 -13.41
CA ASP A 36 -8.01 -7.24 -13.16
C ASP A 36 -8.35 -5.75 -13.20
N LEU A 37 -7.50 -4.90 -12.60
CA LEU A 37 -7.62 -3.45 -12.67
C LEU A 37 -7.53 -2.93 -14.10
N ALA A 38 -6.54 -3.41 -14.87
CA ALA A 38 -6.37 -3.02 -16.27
C ALA A 38 -7.61 -3.40 -17.09
N ALA A 39 -8.15 -4.60 -16.89
CA ALA A 39 -9.38 -5.04 -17.55
C ALA A 39 -10.60 -4.15 -17.18
N ALA A 40 -10.62 -3.60 -15.97
CA ALA A 40 -11.65 -2.66 -15.51
C ALA A 40 -11.44 -1.21 -16.02
N GLY A 41 -10.35 -0.94 -16.75
CA GLY A 41 -10.01 0.36 -17.30
C GLY A 41 -9.23 1.27 -16.36
N PHE A 42 -8.57 0.72 -15.35
CA PHE A 42 -7.67 1.46 -14.46
C PHE A 42 -6.58 2.19 -15.24
N SER A 43 -6.33 3.44 -14.88
CA SER A 43 -5.25 4.26 -15.42
C SER A 43 -4.20 4.56 -14.35
N HIS A 44 -4.62 5.15 -13.23
CA HIS A 44 -3.73 5.56 -12.15
C HIS A 44 -4.49 5.69 -10.84
N SER A 45 -3.74 5.83 -9.74
CA SER A 45 -4.29 6.15 -8.43
C SER A 45 -3.87 7.54 -8.01
N GLU A 46 -4.76 8.25 -7.31
CA GLU A 46 -4.48 9.52 -6.66
C GLU A 46 -4.67 9.37 -5.14
N ILE A 47 -3.73 9.89 -4.36
CA ILE A 47 -3.86 9.96 -2.90
C ILE A 47 -4.88 11.03 -2.57
N GLN A 48 -5.92 10.66 -1.84
CA GLN A 48 -6.95 11.60 -1.38
C GLN A 48 -6.67 12.10 0.03
N ASP A 49 -6.17 11.22 0.88
CA ASP A 49 -5.78 11.54 2.24
C ASP A 49 -4.62 10.65 2.68
N ILE A 50 -3.75 11.19 3.53
CA ILE A 50 -2.61 10.47 4.08
C ILE A 50 -2.30 10.96 5.49
N HIS A 51 -2.18 10.00 6.40
CA HIS A 51 -1.75 10.23 7.77
C HIS A 51 -0.46 9.47 8.01
N VAL A 52 0.53 10.17 8.54
CA VAL A 52 1.82 9.60 8.93
C VAL A 52 1.97 9.80 10.42
N HIS A 53 2.27 8.72 11.13
CA HIS A 53 2.54 8.74 12.55
C HIS A 53 3.87 8.04 12.82
N GLU A 54 4.87 8.81 13.23
CA GLU A 54 6.14 8.28 13.69
C GLU A 54 5.95 7.64 15.06
N LEU A 55 6.28 6.36 15.16
CA LEU A 55 6.18 5.56 16.40
C LEU A 55 7.52 5.51 17.14
N ALA A 56 8.62 5.63 16.39
CA ALA A 56 10.00 5.73 16.84
C ALA A 56 10.86 6.38 15.72
N ASP A 57 12.14 6.64 15.99
CA ASP A 57 13.08 7.22 15.01
C ASP A 57 13.19 6.41 13.71
N ASP A 58 12.93 5.11 13.80
CA ASP A 58 13.06 4.11 12.75
C ASP A 58 11.75 3.36 12.44
N ILE A 59 10.62 3.73 13.05
CA ILE A 59 9.32 3.10 12.80
C ILE A 59 8.26 4.17 12.56
N ALA A 60 7.51 4.02 11.46
CA ALA A 60 6.35 4.85 11.18
C ALA A 60 5.14 4.00 10.73
N LEU A 61 3.95 4.47 11.07
CA LEU A 61 2.69 3.96 10.55
C LEU A 61 2.11 5.01 9.59
N VAL A 62 1.81 4.58 8.37
CA VAL A 62 1.14 5.40 7.36
C VAL A 62 -0.23 4.82 7.09
N SER A 63 -1.26 5.64 7.02
CA SER A 63 -2.60 5.25 6.56
C SER A 63 -2.99 6.18 5.42
N ALA A 64 -3.45 5.63 4.30
CA ALA A 64 -3.76 6.43 3.13
C ALA A 64 -5.02 5.94 2.41
N ARG A 65 -5.77 6.91 1.86
CA ARG A 65 -6.91 6.72 0.96
C ARG A 65 -6.50 7.04 -0.46
N TYR A 66 -6.97 6.23 -1.40
CA TYR A 66 -6.69 6.41 -2.82
C TYR A 66 -7.97 6.34 -3.64
N HIS A 67 -8.08 7.23 -4.60
CA HIS A 67 -8.98 7.06 -5.74
C HIS A 67 -8.25 6.34 -6.84
N ARG A 68 -8.82 5.25 -7.33
CA ARG A 68 -8.39 4.61 -8.58
C ARG A 68 -9.24 5.19 -9.70
N LEU A 69 -8.60 5.74 -10.71
CA LEU A 69 -9.25 6.47 -11.79
C LEU A 69 -9.09 5.75 -13.12
N LYS A 70 -10.09 5.92 -13.98
CA LYS A 70 -10.02 5.58 -15.40
C LYS A 70 -9.28 6.67 -16.18
N ALA A 71 -8.90 6.39 -17.42
CA ALA A 71 -8.24 7.36 -18.29
C ALA A 71 -9.09 8.60 -18.60
N ASP A 72 -10.42 8.49 -18.50
CA ASP A 72 -11.36 9.60 -18.67
C ASP A 72 -11.61 10.40 -17.37
N GLY A 73 -10.86 10.09 -16.30
CA GLY A 73 -10.96 10.76 -14.99
C GLY A 73 -12.12 10.27 -14.13
N ARG A 74 -12.95 9.32 -14.59
CA ARG A 74 -14.00 8.76 -13.74
C ARG A 74 -13.41 7.87 -12.65
N LEU A 75 -14.01 7.96 -11.47
CA LEU A 75 -13.71 7.07 -10.36
C LEU A 75 -14.04 5.62 -10.73
N LEU A 76 -13.05 4.75 -10.60
CA LEU A 76 -13.22 3.30 -10.69
C LEU A 76 -13.62 2.74 -9.33
N GLU A 77 -12.84 3.06 -8.31
CA GLU A 77 -13.08 2.65 -6.94
C GLU A 77 -12.28 3.55 -5.97
N GLU A 78 -12.69 3.52 -4.72
CA GLU A 78 -11.92 4.07 -3.61
C GLU A 78 -11.37 2.93 -2.76
N ILE A 79 -10.09 3.01 -2.42
CA ILE A 79 -9.40 2.02 -1.60
C ILE A 79 -8.64 2.68 -0.46
N ALA A 80 -8.32 1.90 0.57
CA ALA A 80 -7.39 2.32 1.59
C ALA A 80 -6.37 1.23 1.93
N ALA A 81 -5.21 1.70 2.36
CA ALA A 81 -4.17 0.84 2.87
C ALA A 81 -3.42 1.51 4.03
N SER A 82 -3.03 0.70 5.00
CA SER A 82 -2.12 1.08 6.05
C SER A 82 -0.78 0.36 5.86
N TYR A 83 0.30 1.10 6.06
CA TYR A 83 1.67 0.67 5.83
C TYR A 83 2.47 0.83 7.11
N THR A 84 3.18 -0.22 7.51
CA THR A 84 4.24 -0.10 8.49
C THR A 84 5.55 0.10 7.76
N LEU A 85 6.26 1.17 8.13
CA LEU A 85 7.55 1.53 7.56
C LEU A 85 8.63 1.29 8.62
N TYR A 86 9.78 0.80 8.18
CA TYR A 86 10.98 0.66 8.98
C TYR A 86 12.15 1.35 8.31
N ARG A 87 12.97 2.06 9.09
CA ARG A 87 14.18 2.72 8.61
C ARG A 87 15.39 1.83 8.83
N GLU A 88 15.99 1.34 7.76
CA GLU A 88 17.29 0.70 7.80
C GLU A 88 18.41 1.74 7.65
N ALA A 89 19.57 1.48 8.26
CA ALA A 89 20.69 2.42 8.27
C ALA A 89 21.19 2.80 6.86
N ASP A 90 21.25 1.84 5.94
CA ASP A 90 21.87 2.02 4.62
C ASP A 90 20.86 2.34 3.51
N SER A 91 19.62 1.88 3.64
CA SER A 91 18.58 1.94 2.60
C SER A 91 17.47 2.97 2.91
N GLY A 92 17.43 3.50 4.13
CA GLY A 92 16.45 4.50 4.55
C GLY A 92 15.09 3.86 4.90
N TRP A 93 13.99 4.57 4.62
CA TRP A 93 12.65 4.04 4.90
C TRP A 93 12.19 3.03 3.84
N GLY A 94 11.66 1.92 4.30
CA GLY A 94 10.98 0.95 3.45
C GLY A 94 9.73 0.38 4.12
N ILE A 95 8.78 -0.06 3.28
CA ILE A 95 7.55 -0.72 3.69
C ILE A 95 7.89 -2.15 4.10
N VAL A 96 7.54 -2.53 5.33
CA VAL A 96 7.69 -3.89 5.87
C VAL A 96 6.35 -4.59 6.07
N ALA A 97 5.24 -3.85 6.09
CA ALA A 97 3.91 -4.43 6.10
C ALA A 97 2.88 -3.55 5.40
N ILE A 98 1.88 -4.20 4.77
CA ILE A 98 0.70 -3.56 4.18
C ILE A 98 -0.55 -4.27 4.67
N VAL A 99 -1.55 -3.49 5.04
CA VAL A 99 -2.92 -3.97 5.29
C VAL A 99 -3.85 -3.18 4.38
N THR A 100 -4.52 -3.85 3.44
CA THR A 100 -5.63 -3.25 2.70
C THR A 100 -6.93 -3.42 3.48
N HIS A 101 -7.75 -2.38 3.51
CA HIS A 101 -8.98 -2.36 4.28
C HIS A 101 -9.99 -1.38 3.66
N ASP A 102 -11.20 -1.39 4.24
CA ASP A 102 -12.26 -0.46 3.88
C ASP A 102 -11.80 1.01 4.07
N PRO A 103 -12.04 1.91 3.08
CA PRO A 103 -11.72 3.34 3.19
C PRO A 103 -12.33 4.06 4.40
N ASP A 104 -13.47 3.58 4.92
CA ASP A 104 -14.11 4.17 6.09
C ASP A 104 -13.46 3.74 7.42
N ARG A 105 -12.44 2.87 7.36
CA ARG A 105 -11.69 2.36 8.51
C ARG A 105 -10.27 2.91 8.59
N VAL A 106 -9.97 3.94 7.81
CA VAL A 106 -8.66 4.60 7.79
C VAL A 106 -8.33 5.20 9.16
N ILE A 107 -7.06 5.06 9.55
CA ILE A 107 -6.57 5.62 10.79
C ILE A 107 -6.32 7.10 10.56
N ALA A 108 -7.18 7.95 11.12
CA ALA A 108 -6.95 9.39 11.17
C ALA A 108 -5.90 9.72 12.24
N ALA A 109 -5.10 10.77 12.03
CA ALA A 109 -4.21 11.27 13.06
C ALA A 109 -5.04 11.67 14.31
N SER A 110 -4.68 11.11 15.47
CA SER A 110 -5.21 11.55 16.75
C SER A 110 -4.94 13.05 16.91
N ARG A 111 -5.98 13.84 17.20
CA ARG A 111 -5.83 15.24 17.62
C ARG A 111 -5.20 15.33 19.00
#